data_AF-A0A3D2RJD4-F1
#
_entry.id   AF-A0A3D2RJD4-F1
#
_cell.length_a   1.000
_cell.length_b   1.000
_cell.length_c   1.000
_cell.angle_alpha   90.00
_cell.angle_beta   90.00
_cell.angle_gamma   90.00
#
_symmetry.space_group_name_H-M   'P 1'
#
loop_
_entity.id
_entity.type
_entity.pdbx_description
1 polymer ?
#
loop_
_entity_poly.entity_id
_entity_poly.type
_entity_poly.pdbx_seq_one_letter_code
_entity_poly.pdbx_strand_id
1 'polypeptide(L)'
;SYNLTVLDDVSFEVKSGEACSLVGPSGSGKTTLLGLCAGLDRPSRGEVTLENVALSKLNEDQLSDLRNQIVGFVFQSFQLIP
;
A
#
# COMPACT_ATOMS: atom_id res chain seq x y z
N SER A 1 8.82 25.73 -6.59
CA SER A 1 8.25 24.57 -5.87
C SER A 1 8.46 23.34 -6.73
N TYR A 2 9.27 22.39 -6.31
CA TYR A 2 9.48 21.14 -7.06
C TYR A 2 8.40 20.14 -6.64
N ASN A 3 7.64 19.63 -7.60
CA ASN A 3 6.70 18.53 -7.39
C ASN A 3 7.37 17.24 -7.89
N LEU A 4 7.59 16.28 -7.00
CA LEU A 4 8.19 14.99 -7.32
C LEU A 4 7.08 13.94 -7.47
N THR A 5 6.98 13.34 -8.65
CA THR A 5 6.07 12.21 -8.89
C THR A 5 6.80 10.91 -8.55
N VAL A 6 6.32 10.19 -7.55
CA VAL A 6 6.92 8.90 -7.11
C VAL A 6 6.30 7.72 -7.86
N LEU A 7 4.99 7.78 -8.10
CA LEU A 7 4.23 6.80 -8.87
C LEU A 7 3.50 7.54 -9.99
N ASP A 8 3.66 7.07 -11.21
CA ASP A 8 3.09 7.67 -12.41
C ASP A 8 2.18 6.65 -13.11
N ASP A 9 0.88 6.93 -13.08
CA ASP A 9 -0.20 6.15 -13.72
C ASP A 9 -0.10 4.62 -13.58
N VAL A 10 0.04 4.14 -12.34
CA VAL A 10 0.17 2.70 -12.05
C VAL A 10 -1.22 2.08 -11.84
N SER A 11 -1.54 1.03 -12.60
CA SER A 11 -2.78 0.26 -12.47
C SER A 11 -2.50 -1.23 -12.52
N PHE A 12 -3.00 -1.98 -11.53
CA PHE A 12 -2.93 -3.44 -11.49
C PHE A 12 -3.99 -4.01 -10.54
N GLU A 13 -4.22 -5.31 -10.63
CA GLU A 13 -5.09 -6.09 -9.75
C GLU A 13 -4.30 -7.32 -9.27
N VAL A 14 -4.48 -7.69 -8.01
CA VAL A 14 -3.97 -8.96 -7.45
C VAL A 14 -5.18 -9.72 -6.92
N LYS A 15 -5.39 -10.94 -7.42
CA LYS A 15 -6.55 -11.74 -7.04
C LYS A 15 -6.28 -12.52 -5.76
N SER A 16 -7.36 -12.95 -5.11
CA SER A 16 -7.26 -13.81 -3.93
C SER A 16 -6.48 -15.08 -4.25
N GLY A 17 -5.48 -15.39 -3.43
CA GLY A 17 -4.57 -16.53 -3.60
C GLY A 17 -3.42 -16.31 -4.58
N GLU A 18 -3.33 -15.17 -5.26
CA GLU A 18 -2.19 -14.85 -6.11
C GLU A 18 -0.98 -14.39 -5.29
N ALA A 19 0.19 -14.87 -5.69
CA ALA A 19 1.47 -14.38 -5.18
C ALA A 19 2.13 -13.52 -6.27
N CYS A 20 2.33 -12.23 -5.98
CA CYS A 20 3.00 -11.29 -6.87
C CYS A 20 4.31 -10.78 -6.24
N SER A 21 5.27 -10.41 -7.08
CA SER A 21 6.53 -9.79 -6.65
C SER A 21 6.68 -8.42 -7.31
N LEU A 22 7.10 -7.43 -6.52
CA LEU A 22 7.40 -6.09 -6.99
C LEU A 22 8.91 -5.88 -7.02
N VAL A 23 9.49 -5.84 -8.23
CA VAL A 23 10.93 -5.72 -8.46
C VAL A 23 11.26 -4.40 -9.16
N GLY A 24 12.44 -3.84 -8.88
CA GLY A 24 12.92 -2.61 -9.53
C GLY A 24 14.07 -1.94 -8.79
N PRO A 25 14.77 -0.97 -9.41
CA PRO A 25 15.91 -0.27 -8.82
C PRO A 25 15.59 0.45 -7.50
N SER A 26 16.60 0.77 -6.69
CA SER A 26 16.40 1.64 -5.52
C SER A 26 15.79 2.97 -5.95
N GLY A 27 14.84 3.50 -5.16
CA GLY A 27 14.13 4.75 -5.47
C GLY A 27 12.98 4.64 -6.46
N SER A 28 12.69 3.45 -7.02
CA SER A 28 11.61 3.27 -8.02
C SER A 28 10.17 3.31 -7.45
N GLY A 29 9.96 3.76 -6.22
CA GLY A 29 8.63 3.86 -5.61
C GLY A 29 8.02 2.58 -5.03
N LYS A 30 8.78 1.47 -4.93
CA LYS A 30 8.24 0.17 -4.45
C LYS A 30 7.62 0.24 -3.05
N THR A 31 8.35 0.80 -2.10
CA THR A 31 7.87 0.93 -0.71
C THR A 31 6.66 1.84 -0.64
N THR A 32 6.62 2.91 -1.44
CA THR A 32 5.45 3.79 -1.57
C THR A 32 4.25 3.02 -2.12
N LEU A 33 4.44 2.20 -3.16
CA LEU A 33 3.36 1.38 -3.72
C LEU A 33 2.81 0.38 -2.68
N LEU A 34 3.70 -0.31 -1.96
CA LEU A 34 3.31 -1.23 -0.89
C LEU A 34 2.58 -0.51 0.26
N GLY A 35 3.02 0.68 0.64
CA GLY A 35 2.35 1.52 1.64
C GLY A 35 0.92 1.89 1.22
N LEU A 36 0.72 2.25 -0.05
CA LEU A 36 -0.61 2.53 -0.60
C LEU A 36 -1.51 1.29 -0.62
N CYS A 37 -1.01 0.14 -1.09
CA CYS A 37 -1.76 -1.11 -1.12
C CYS A 37 -2.20 -1.56 0.28
N ALA A 38 -1.35 -1.32 1.28
CA ALA A 38 -1.60 -1.69 2.66
C ALA A 38 -2.40 -0.64 3.44
N GLY A 39 -2.81 0.46 2.80
CA GLY A 39 -3.55 1.54 3.44
C GLY A 39 -2.77 2.31 4.50
N LEU A 40 -1.42 2.31 4.43
CA LEU A 40 -0.55 3.13 5.29
C LEU A 40 -0.41 4.56 4.77
N ASP A 41 -0.48 4.72 3.44
CA ASP A 41 -0.40 6.00 2.75
C ASP A 41 -1.69 6.27 1.96
N ARG A 42 -1.93 7.54 1.60
CA ARG A 42 -3.04 7.93 0.70
C ARG A 42 -2.49 8.33 -0.68
N PRO A 43 -3.12 7.88 -1.77
CA PRO A 43 -2.68 8.25 -3.10
C PRO A 43 -2.95 9.74 -3.36
N SER A 44 -2.06 10.42 -4.08
CA SER A 44 -2.29 11.81 -4.47
C SER A 44 -3.45 11.93 -5.49
N ARG A 45 -3.64 10.91 -6.34
CA ARG A 45 -4.72 10.77 -7.32
C ARG A 45 -5.00 9.28 -7.54
N GLY A 46 -6.21 8.95 -7.98
CA GLY A 46 -6.64 7.56 -8.19
C GLY A 46 -7.27 6.94 -6.95
N GLU A 47 -7.45 5.62 -6.97
CA GLU A 47 -8.14 4.87 -5.93
C GLU A 47 -7.43 3.53 -5.67
N VAL A 48 -7.47 3.08 -4.41
CA VAL A 48 -7.01 1.76 -4.00
C VAL A 48 -8.19 1.05 -3.34
N THR A 49 -8.46 -0.17 -3.79
CA THR A 49 -9.48 -1.04 -3.22
C THR A 49 -8.85 -2.31 -2.67
N LEU A 50 -9.25 -2.70 -1.46
CA LEU A 50 -8.83 -3.94 -0.81
C LEU A 50 -10.09 -4.71 -0.40
N GLU A 51 -10.23 -5.98 -0.82
CA GLU A 51 -11.44 -6.78 -0.56
C GLU A 51 -12.74 -6.04 -0.98
N ASN A 52 -12.72 -5.35 -2.13
CA ASN A 52 -13.80 -4.49 -2.65
C ASN A 52 -14.12 -3.24 -1.80
N VAL A 53 -13.30 -2.93 -0.80
CA VAL A 53 -13.44 -1.72 0.02
C VAL A 53 -12.51 -0.64 -0.51
N ALA A 54 -13.09 0.49 -0.91
CA ALA A 54 -12.35 1.69 -1.28
C ALA A 54 -11.68 2.30 -0.04
N LEU A 55 -10.34 2.28 0.01
CA LEU A 55 -9.58 2.79 1.16
C LEU A 55 -9.76 4.30 1.37
N SER A 56 -10.03 5.04 0.28
CA SER A 56 -10.29 6.48 0.29
C SER A 56 -11.52 6.88 1.12
N LYS A 57 -12.49 5.98 1.27
CA LYS A 57 -13.74 6.20 2.02
C LYS A 57 -13.60 5.92 3.51
N LEU A 58 -12.48 5.36 3.94
CA LEU A 58 -12.23 5.01 5.33
C LEU A 58 -11.50 6.15 6.06
N ASN A 59 -11.89 6.36 7.31
CA ASN A 59 -11.12 7.19 8.24
C ASN A 59 -9.92 6.39 8.81
N GLU A 60 -9.08 7.03 9.61
CA GLU A 60 -7.85 6.39 10.09
C GLU A 60 -8.11 5.19 11.03
N ASP A 61 -9.13 5.29 11.89
CA ASP A 61 -9.51 4.20 12.79
C ASP A 61 -9.99 2.99 11.98
N GLN A 62 -10.83 3.22 10.97
CA GLN A 62 -11.32 2.18 10.06
C GLN A 62 -10.21 1.56 9.21
N LEU A 63 -9.24 2.36 8.76
CA LEU A 63 -8.05 1.85 8.07
C LEU A 63 -7.21 0.98 9.02
N SER A 64 -7.06 1.40 10.27
CA SER A 64 -6.36 0.62 11.30
C SER A 64 -7.03 -0.72 11.55
N ASP A 65 -8.35 -0.74 11.71
CA ASP A 65 -9.13 -1.96 11.91
C ASP A 65 -9.02 -2.89 10.69
N LEU A 66 -9.13 -2.36 9.48
CA LEU A 66 -8.96 -3.12 8.24
C LEU A 66 -7.56 -3.76 8.19
N ARG A 67 -6.51 -2.96 8.45
CA ARG A 67 -5.12 -3.45 8.47
C ARG A 67 -4.95 -4.58 9.48
N ASN A 68 -5.49 -4.43 10.69
CA ASN A 68 -5.43 -5.45 11.73
C ASN A 68 -6.15 -6.75 11.37
N GLN A 69 -7.20 -6.69 10.55
CA GLN A 69 -8.00 -7.86 10.19
C GLN A 69 -7.46 -8.62 8.98
N ILE A 70 -6.98 -7.91 7.96
CA ILE A 70 -6.69 -8.54 6.65
C ILE A 70 -5.30 -8.24 6.07
N VAL A 71 -4.48 -7.40 6.72
CA VAL A 71 -3.14 -7.04 6.24
C VAL A 71 -2.06 -7.52 7.20
N GLY A 72 -1.18 -8.39 6.73
CA GLY A 72 0.04 -8.79 7.45
C GLY A 72 1.27 -8.06 6.92
N PHE A 73 2.13 -7.58 7.81
CA PHE A 73 3.41 -6.97 7.43
C PHE A 73 4.59 -7.84 7.87
N VAL A 74 5.52 -8.05 6.94
CA VAL A 74 6.83 -8.63 7.22
C VAL A 74 7.87 -7.66 6.68
N PHE A 75 8.64 -7.06 7.59
CA PHE A 75 9.68 -6.10 7.24
C PHE A 75 11.03 -6.78 7.08
N GLN A 76 11.93 -6.16 6.29
CA GLN A 76 13.29 -6.66 6.11
C GLN A 76 14.10 -6.65 7.43
N SER A 77 13.74 -5.77 8.38
CA SER A 77 14.30 -5.74 9.73
C SER A 77 13.20 -6.01 10.75
N PHE A 78 13.49 -6.82 11.77
CA PHE A 78 12.53 -7.18 12.81
C PHE A 78 12.27 -5.98 13.74
N GLN A 79 11.08 -5.39 13.65
CA GLN A 79 10.58 -4.36 14.58
C GLN A 79 9.92 -4.99 15.80
N LEU A 80 10.66 -5.83 16.53
CA LEU A 80 10.17 -6.41 17.78
C LEU A 80 10.20 -5.36 18.89
N ILE A 81 9.13 -5.31 19.71
CA ILE A 81 9.15 -4.58 20.97
C ILE A 81 9.98 -5.43 21.96
N PRO A 82 10.98 -4.85 22.64
CA PRO A 82 11.77 -5.58 23.64
C PRO A 82 10.95 -6.01 24.85
#